data_AF-A0A3N2C0U7-F1
#
_entry.id   AF-A0A3N2C0U7-F1
#
_cell.length_a   1.000
_cell.length_b   1.000
_cell.length_c   1.000
_cell.angle_alpha   90.00
_cell.angle_beta   90.00
_cell.angle_gamma   90.00
#
_symmetry.space_group_name_H-M   'P 1'
#
loop_
_entity.id
_entity.type
_entity.pdbx_description
1 polymer ?
#
loop_
_entity_poly.entity_id
_entity_poly.type
_entity_poly.pdbx_seq_one_letter_code
_entity_poly.pdbx_strand_id
1 'polypeptide(L)'
;MLAVATPEQVIVGYNDAVHAVRQRVETFARLAWLGAGSWRDADIDRLVRLIVPRVQAGQVLTAQLTSAYLASLETVRTGERVAPALVSRDVVTTARGVPAEDVYRRPAVTMYTALSNGAQVKDAIEQGVNRLVSLVGTDHQLAKTSQARSSLTGRGFTYMRRTLTGRENCALCAIASTQRYRVQNLMPIHPGCDCGVDTVEAGSDPGQVLEPERLETIHAAIENEFGGTDRGARYLDGGNSRSDLLDLVTVHEHGEYGPTLAWREQHFTGPDALN
;
A
#
# COMPACT_ATOMS: atom_id res chain seq x y z
N MET A 1 -26.40 -14.63 24.22
CA MET A 1 -25.81 -14.78 22.88
C MET A 1 -24.87 -13.61 22.66
N LEU A 2 -23.58 -13.85 22.42
CA LEU A 2 -22.69 -12.80 21.93
C LEU A 2 -23.13 -12.47 20.50
N ALA A 3 -23.31 -11.20 20.18
CA ALA A 3 -23.62 -10.77 18.82
C ALA A 3 -22.45 -11.18 17.89
N VAL A 4 -22.76 -11.88 16.79
CA VAL A 4 -21.76 -12.21 15.77
C VAL A 4 -21.42 -10.93 15.02
N ALA A 5 -20.14 -10.62 14.88
CA ALA A 5 -19.69 -9.43 14.16
C ALA A 5 -20.14 -9.50 12.69
N THR A 6 -20.54 -8.37 12.12
CA THR A 6 -20.85 -8.26 10.69
C THR A 6 -19.57 -8.15 9.86
N PRO A 7 -19.60 -8.44 8.54
CA PRO A 7 -18.44 -8.25 7.66
C PRO A 7 -17.87 -6.83 7.75
N GLU A 8 -18.74 -5.82 7.79
CA GLU A 8 -18.34 -4.41 7.92
C GLU A 8 -17.61 -4.13 9.23
N GLN A 9 -18.08 -4.68 10.35
CA GLN A 9 -17.41 -4.54 11.64
C GLN A 9 -16.01 -5.18 11.63
N VAL A 10 -15.86 -6.33 10.96
CA VAL A 10 -14.57 -7.00 10.78
C VAL A 10 -13.62 -6.16 9.93
N ILE A 11 -14.10 -5.57 8.83
CA ILE A 11 -13.31 -4.70 7.94
C ILE A 11 -12.84 -3.44 8.66
N VAL A 12 -13.76 -2.73 9.33
CA VAL A 12 -13.44 -1.50 10.06
C VAL A 12 -12.46 -1.79 11.19
N GLY A 13 -12.72 -2.81 12.01
CA GLY A 13 -11.83 -3.18 13.11
C GLY A 13 -10.41 -3.56 12.65
N TYR A 14 -10.30 -4.25 11.51
CA TYR A 14 -9.01 -4.56 10.90
C TYR A 14 -8.28 -3.30 10.42
N ASN A 15 -8.96 -2.40 9.70
CA ASN A 15 -8.38 -1.17 9.20
C ASN A 15 -7.85 -0.29 10.34
N ASP A 16 -8.60 -0.21 11.44
CA ASP A 16 -8.23 0.54 12.64
C ASP A 16 -6.99 -0.07 13.32
N ALA A 17 -6.96 -1.40 13.44
CA ALA A 17 -5.84 -2.10 14.05
C ALA A 17 -4.54 -1.92 13.25
N VAL A 18 -4.58 -2.10 11.93
CA VAL A 18 -3.40 -1.91 11.05
C VAL A 18 -2.94 -0.45 11.07
N HIS A 19 -3.87 0.50 11.03
CA HIS A 19 -3.53 1.92 11.12
C HIS A 19 -2.84 2.25 12.45
N ALA A 20 -3.35 1.74 13.57
CA ALA A 20 -2.74 1.95 14.88
C ALA A 20 -1.32 1.38 14.98
N VAL A 21 -1.05 0.21 14.38
CA VAL A 21 0.30 -0.36 14.31
C VAL A 21 1.23 0.55 13.53
N ARG A 22 0.81 0.95 12.32
CA ARG A 22 1.59 1.85 11.45
C ARG A 22 1.92 3.16 12.16
N GLN A 23 0.92 3.83 12.75
CA GLN A 23 1.12 5.10 13.46
C GLN A 23 2.13 4.97 14.60
N ARG A 24 2.06 3.89 15.40
CA ARG A 24 3.01 3.68 16.51
C ARG A 24 4.45 3.57 16.01
N VAL A 25 4.68 2.86 14.91
CA VAL A 25 6.03 2.69 14.34
C VAL A 25 6.50 3.98 13.67
N GLU A 26 5.64 4.69 12.93
CA GLU A 26 5.96 5.98 12.32
C GLU A 26 6.30 7.04 13.38
N THR A 27 5.50 7.15 14.45
CA THR A 27 5.77 8.05 15.57
C THR A 27 7.11 7.71 16.22
N PHE A 28 7.38 6.43 16.47
CA PHE A 28 8.66 6.01 17.02
C PHE A 28 9.84 6.40 16.11
N ALA A 29 9.76 6.10 14.81
CA ALA A 29 10.81 6.40 13.85
C ALA A 29 11.06 7.91 13.73
N ARG A 30 9.98 8.71 13.68
CA ARG A 30 10.03 10.18 13.68
C ARG A 30 10.74 10.72 14.93
N LEU A 31 10.34 10.25 16.12
CA LEU A 31 10.94 10.71 17.37
C LEU A 31 12.41 10.30 17.47
N ALA A 32 12.77 9.09 17.03
CA ALA A 32 14.15 8.64 16.98
C ALA A 32 15.00 9.54 16.07
N TRP A 33 14.51 9.86 14.87
CA TRP A 33 15.18 10.74 13.93
C TRP A 33 15.37 12.15 14.47
N LEU A 34 14.29 12.78 14.97
CA LEU A 34 14.34 14.14 15.49
C LEU A 34 15.18 14.27 16.76
N GLY A 35 15.33 13.17 17.51
CA GLY A 35 16.22 13.09 18.67
C GLY A 35 17.66 12.71 18.36
N ALA A 36 18.06 12.63 17.07
CA ALA A 36 19.46 12.41 16.72
C ALA A 36 20.30 13.66 17.01
N GLY A 37 21.59 13.47 17.32
CA GLY A 37 22.45 14.59 17.72
C GLY A 37 22.95 15.39 16.52
N SER A 38 23.58 14.70 15.57
CA SER A 38 24.31 15.30 14.45
C SER A 38 23.82 14.85 13.07
N TRP A 39 23.02 13.78 13.01
CA TRP A 39 22.62 13.10 11.77
C TRP A 39 23.79 12.69 10.87
N ARG A 40 25.02 12.63 11.39
CA ARG A 40 26.18 12.10 10.68
C ARG A 40 26.18 10.58 10.72
N ASP A 41 27.09 9.94 9.98
CA ASP A 41 27.11 8.49 9.76
C ASP A 41 26.99 7.66 11.04
N ALA A 42 27.70 8.02 12.11
CA ALA A 42 27.60 7.31 13.39
C ALA A 42 26.20 7.39 14.04
N ASP A 43 25.51 8.52 13.90
CA ASP A 43 24.12 8.68 14.32
C ASP A 43 23.18 7.90 13.40
N ILE A 44 23.38 7.96 12.08
CA ILE A 44 22.56 7.22 11.11
C ILE A 44 22.66 5.71 11.36
N ASP A 45 23.86 5.19 11.59
CA ASP A 45 24.10 3.79 11.96
C ASP A 45 23.33 3.37 13.22
N ARG A 46 23.33 4.24 14.23
CA ARG A 46 22.59 4.02 15.47
C ARG A 46 21.08 4.05 15.23
N LEU A 47 20.59 5.00 14.43
CA LEU A 47 19.18 5.10 14.07
C LEU A 47 18.70 3.87 13.30
N VAL A 48 19.47 3.41 12.31
CA VAL A 48 19.14 2.19 11.52
C VAL A 48 19.00 0.98 12.44
N ARG A 49 20.00 0.74 13.31
CA ARG A 49 19.95 -0.35 14.31
C ARG A 49 18.76 -0.25 15.27
N LEU A 50 18.31 0.97 15.55
CA LEU A 50 17.18 1.21 16.44
C LEU A 50 15.84 0.98 15.73
N ILE A 51 15.69 1.50 14.51
CA ILE A 51 14.43 1.58 13.74
C ILE A 51 14.10 0.26 13.07
N VAL A 52 15.06 -0.38 12.37
CA VAL A 52 14.81 -1.56 11.54
C VAL A 52 14.09 -2.68 12.31
N PRO A 53 14.51 -3.09 13.52
CA PRO A 53 13.82 -4.14 14.26
C PRO A 53 12.37 -3.79 14.63
N ARG A 54 12.06 -2.50 14.89
CA ARG A 54 10.68 -2.07 15.19
C ARG A 54 9.80 -2.09 13.95
N VAL A 55 10.35 -1.65 12.81
CA VAL A 55 9.64 -1.73 11.53
C VAL A 55 9.31 -3.17 11.21
N GLN A 56 10.29 -4.08 11.28
CA GLN A 56 10.07 -5.49 11.00
C GLN A 56 9.05 -6.12 11.96
N ALA A 57 9.07 -5.74 13.25
CA ALA A 57 8.03 -6.18 14.19
C ALA A 57 6.64 -5.66 13.80
N GLY A 58 6.54 -4.39 13.36
CA GLY A 58 5.31 -3.81 12.83
C GLY A 58 4.81 -4.50 11.57
N GLN A 59 5.71 -4.86 10.63
CA GLN A 59 5.38 -5.64 9.43
C GLN A 59 4.80 -7.01 9.78
N VAL A 60 5.43 -7.74 10.71
CA VAL A 60 4.95 -9.05 11.17
C VAL A 60 3.57 -8.93 11.83
N LEU A 61 3.37 -7.92 12.69
CA LEU A 61 2.08 -7.70 13.34
C LEU A 61 0.99 -7.32 12.33
N THR A 62 1.30 -6.45 11.36
CA THR A 62 0.37 -6.13 10.25
C THR A 62 0.00 -7.39 9.48
N ALA A 63 0.95 -8.25 9.15
CA ALA A 63 0.67 -9.52 8.48
C ALA A 63 -0.22 -10.44 9.34
N GLN A 64 0.05 -10.56 10.65
CA GLN A 64 -0.82 -11.34 11.56
C GLN A 64 -2.25 -10.79 11.59
N LEU A 65 -2.42 -9.47 11.65
CA LEU A 65 -3.72 -8.83 11.56
C LEU A 65 -4.40 -9.11 10.20
N THR A 66 -3.68 -9.02 9.10
CA THR A 66 -4.21 -9.33 7.75
C THR A 66 -4.67 -10.78 7.64
N SER A 67 -3.88 -11.72 8.17
CA SER A 67 -4.23 -13.15 8.16
C SER A 67 -5.48 -13.43 9.00
N ALA A 68 -5.53 -12.89 10.23
CA ALA A 68 -6.68 -13.02 11.12
C ALA A 68 -7.94 -12.38 10.54
N TYR A 69 -7.81 -11.19 9.93
CA TYR A 69 -8.89 -10.48 9.26
C TYR A 69 -9.51 -11.31 8.15
N LEU A 70 -8.71 -11.84 7.22
CA LEU A 70 -9.25 -12.59 6.09
C LEU A 70 -9.95 -13.88 6.52
N ALA A 71 -9.41 -14.59 7.53
CA ALA A 71 -10.07 -15.76 8.09
C ALA A 71 -11.37 -15.40 8.84
N SER A 72 -11.38 -14.29 9.59
CA SER A 72 -12.57 -13.82 10.30
C SER A 72 -13.66 -13.39 9.34
N LEU A 73 -13.28 -12.68 8.27
CA LEU A 73 -14.21 -12.20 7.25
C LEU A 73 -14.87 -13.37 6.50
N GLU A 74 -14.08 -14.38 6.14
CA GLU A 74 -14.62 -15.58 5.52
C GLU A 74 -15.53 -16.35 6.49
N THR A 75 -15.12 -16.50 7.76
CA THR A 75 -15.94 -17.14 8.79
C THR A 75 -17.31 -16.48 8.94
N VAL A 76 -17.35 -15.14 8.94
CA VAL A 76 -18.62 -14.40 9.03
C VAL A 76 -19.46 -14.55 7.76
N ARG A 77 -18.82 -14.65 6.58
CA ARG A 77 -19.53 -14.77 5.30
C ARG A 77 -20.10 -16.16 5.04
N THR A 78 -19.38 -17.22 5.41
CA THR A 78 -19.78 -18.61 5.16
C THR A 78 -20.48 -19.26 6.34
N GLY A 79 -20.27 -18.73 7.56
CA GLY A 79 -20.68 -19.37 8.81
C GLY A 79 -19.77 -20.52 9.25
N GLU A 80 -18.77 -20.88 8.44
CA GLU A 80 -17.81 -21.95 8.74
C GLU A 80 -16.54 -21.38 9.36
N ARG A 81 -16.02 -22.02 10.42
CA ARG A 81 -14.81 -21.52 11.08
C ARG A 81 -13.58 -21.71 10.18
N VAL A 82 -12.97 -20.60 9.77
CA VAL A 82 -11.73 -20.57 9.01
C VAL A 82 -10.54 -20.26 9.91
N ALA A 83 -9.47 -21.03 9.77
CA ALA A 83 -8.22 -20.76 10.48
C ALA A 83 -7.38 -19.69 9.75
N PRO A 84 -6.73 -18.76 10.47
CA PRO A 84 -5.80 -17.81 9.87
C PRO A 84 -4.60 -18.53 9.23
N ALA A 85 -4.18 -18.04 8.08
CA ALA A 85 -2.97 -18.51 7.42
C ALA A 85 -1.72 -18.21 8.26
N LEU A 86 -0.71 -19.07 8.15
CA LEU A 86 0.58 -18.82 8.81
C LEU A 86 1.25 -17.58 8.23
N VAL A 87 1.93 -16.83 9.10
CA VAL A 87 2.72 -15.66 8.73
C VAL A 87 4.17 -16.07 8.63
N SER A 88 4.76 -15.93 7.45
CA SER A 88 6.20 -16.12 7.23
C SER A 88 6.92 -14.80 7.48
N ARG A 89 7.71 -14.72 8.55
CA ARG A 89 8.51 -13.53 8.90
C ARG A 89 9.40 -13.07 7.74
N ASP A 90 10.10 -14.01 7.11
CA ASP A 90 11.07 -13.69 6.06
C ASP A 90 10.35 -13.02 4.88
N VAL A 91 9.36 -13.71 4.29
CA VAL A 91 8.51 -13.18 3.21
C VAL A 91 7.99 -11.76 3.48
N VAL A 92 7.45 -11.47 4.68
CA VAL A 92 6.84 -10.15 4.94
C VAL A 92 7.86 -9.05 5.24
N THR A 93 9.02 -9.39 5.80
CA THR A 93 10.08 -8.42 6.13
C THR A 93 11.05 -8.18 4.98
N THR A 94 11.13 -9.10 4.01
CA THR A 94 11.95 -8.96 2.80
C THR A 94 11.14 -8.64 1.55
N ALA A 95 9.84 -8.35 1.67
CA ALA A 95 8.93 -8.10 0.56
C ALA A 95 9.39 -6.98 -0.41
N ARG A 96 10.23 -6.06 0.08
CA ARG A 96 10.83 -4.98 -0.72
C ARG A 96 11.94 -5.46 -1.67
N GLY A 97 12.57 -6.60 -1.39
CA GLY A 97 13.68 -7.14 -2.16
C GLY A 97 15.04 -6.47 -1.91
N VAL A 98 15.13 -5.51 -0.97
CA VAL A 98 16.36 -4.82 -0.58
C VAL A 98 16.58 -5.00 0.93
N PRO A 99 17.82 -5.20 1.42
CA PRO A 99 18.10 -5.25 2.85
C PRO A 99 17.52 -4.02 3.58
N ALA A 100 16.85 -4.26 4.71
CA ALA A 100 16.15 -3.20 5.42
C ALA A 100 17.12 -2.11 5.90
N GLU A 101 18.32 -2.49 6.32
CA GLU A 101 19.37 -1.57 6.75
C GLU A 101 19.73 -0.56 5.66
N ASP A 102 19.81 -0.99 4.40
CA ASP A 102 20.12 -0.12 3.26
C ASP A 102 18.96 0.82 2.94
N VAL A 103 17.73 0.33 3.05
CA VAL A 103 16.51 1.11 2.86
C VAL A 103 16.43 2.23 3.90
N TYR A 104 16.67 1.91 5.17
CA TYR A 104 16.55 2.85 6.27
C TYR A 104 17.74 3.82 6.40
N ARG A 105 18.78 3.69 5.55
CA ARG A 105 19.80 4.75 5.34
C ARG A 105 19.35 5.85 4.39
N ARG A 106 18.40 5.58 3.49
CA ARG A 106 17.93 6.52 2.45
C ARG A 106 17.41 7.86 2.98
N PRO A 107 16.76 7.94 4.16
CA PRO A 107 16.39 9.23 4.75
C PRO A 107 17.59 10.18 4.96
N ALA A 108 18.76 9.65 5.31
CA ALA A 108 19.98 10.43 5.45
C ALA A 108 20.46 10.95 4.09
N VAL A 109 20.43 10.10 3.07
CA VAL A 109 20.74 10.51 1.69
C VAL A 109 19.82 11.66 1.25
N THR A 110 18.51 11.55 1.48
CA THR A 110 17.55 12.64 1.18
C THR A 110 17.90 13.93 1.92
N MET A 111 18.20 13.86 3.22
CA MET A 111 18.61 15.02 4.00
C MET A 111 19.92 15.64 3.47
N TYR A 112 20.93 14.83 3.19
CA TYR A 112 22.23 15.29 2.72
C TYR A 112 22.14 15.93 1.32
N THR A 113 21.34 15.35 0.43
CA THR A 113 21.07 15.93 -0.90
C THR A 113 20.35 17.28 -0.79
N ALA A 114 19.39 17.40 0.14
CA ALA A 114 18.74 18.69 0.39
C ALA A 114 19.75 19.75 0.87
N LEU A 115 20.66 19.39 1.78
CA LEU A 115 21.73 20.27 2.25
C LEU A 115 22.69 20.65 1.12
N SER A 116 23.11 19.70 0.28
CA SER A 116 24.00 20.00 -0.85
C SER A 116 23.37 20.95 -1.87
N ASN A 117 22.04 20.94 -1.97
CA ASN A 117 21.27 21.84 -2.83
C ASN A 117 20.96 23.20 -2.16
N GLY A 118 21.54 23.47 -0.98
CA GLY A 118 21.42 24.76 -0.30
C GLY A 118 20.17 24.92 0.57
N ALA A 119 19.43 23.85 0.85
CA ALA A 119 18.30 23.92 1.79
C ALA A 119 18.78 24.26 3.20
N GLN A 120 17.93 24.93 3.98
CA GLN A 120 18.22 25.16 5.40
C GLN A 120 18.26 23.82 6.16
N VAL A 121 19.08 23.75 7.21
CA VAL A 121 19.24 22.52 8.01
C VAL A 121 17.92 21.98 8.52
N LYS A 122 17.03 22.86 9.00
CA LYS A 122 15.69 22.50 9.47
C LYS A 122 14.88 21.79 8.37
N ASP A 123 14.83 22.37 7.18
CA ASP A 123 14.06 21.85 6.06
C ASP A 123 14.64 20.52 5.56
N ALA A 124 15.96 20.39 5.54
CA ALA A 124 16.63 19.14 5.17
C ALA A 124 16.35 17.99 6.17
N ILE A 125 16.34 18.30 7.47
CA ILE A 125 15.95 17.33 8.51
C ILE A 125 14.50 16.89 8.31
N GLU A 126 13.60 17.83 8.03
CA GLU A 126 12.19 17.54 7.77
C GLU A 126 11.98 16.66 6.53
N GLN A 127 12.72 16.93 5.45
CA GLN A 127 12.72 16.06 4.27
C GLN A 127 13.19 14.63 4.58
N GLY A 128 14.23 14.48 5.42
CA GLY A 128 14.68 13.19 5.92
C GLY A 128 13.59 12.47 6.72
N VAL A 129 12.91 13.16 7.64
CA VAL A 129 11.78 12.59 8.41
C VAL A 129 10.64 12.15 7.49
N ASN A 130 10.25 12.98 6.54
CA ASN A 130 9.15 12.67 5.62
C ASN A 130 9.49 11.44 4.77
N ARG A 131 10.75 11.33 4.33
CA ARG A 131 11.24 10.13 3.65
C ARG A 131 11.19 8.90 4.56
N LEU A 132 11.65 9.00 5.80
CA LEU A 132 11.62 7.91 6.77
C LEU A 132 10.20 7.40 7.01
N VAL A 133 9.25 8.30 7.28
CA VAL A 133 7.84 7.94 7.52
C VAL A 133 7.21 7.28 6.28
N SER A 134 7.52 7.81 5.09
CA SER A 134 7.08 7.23 3.82
C SER A 134 7.58 5.79 3.63
N LEU A 135 8.84 5.50 3.98
CA LEU A 135 9.41 4.14 3.93
C LEU A 135 8.71 3.20 4.92
N VAL A 136 8.51 3.64 6.16
CA VAL A 136 7.80 2.86 7.19
C VAL A 136 6.39 2.50 6.71
N GLY A 137 5.63 3.48 6.22
CA GLY A 137 4.27 3.24 5.71
C GLY A 137 4.27 2.25 4.55
N THR A 138 5.19 2.42 3.60
CA THR A 138 5.33 1.52 2.44
C THR A 138 5.65 0.08 2.85
N ASP A 139 6.55 -0.12 3.82
CA ASP A 139 6.92 -1.45 4.33
C ASP A 139 5.77 -2.17 5.02
N HIS A 140 4.92 -1.45 5.74
CA HIS A 140 3.72 -2.01 6.37
C HIS A 140 2.70 -2.42 5.30
N GLN A 141 2.54 -1.63 4.24
CA GLN A 141 1.70 -2.03 3.13
C GLN A 141 2.24 -3.26 2.41
N LEU A 142 3.54 -3.31 2.10
CA LEU A 142 4.18 -4.51 1.52
C LEU A 142 3.93 -5.77 2.35
N ALA A 143 3.99 -5.68 3.68
CA ALA A 143 3.70 -6.80 4.56
C ALA A 143 2.23 -7.24 4.47
N LYS A 144 1.29 -6.28 4.48
CA LYS A 144 -0.15 -6.53 4.27
C LYS A 144 -0.41 -7.18 2.91
N THR A 145 0.19 -6.67 1.84
CA THR A 145 -0.04 -7.16 0.48
C THR A 145 0.50 -8.57 0.28
N SER A 146 1.71 -8.83 0.80
CA SER A 146 2.36 -10.14 0.74
C SER A 146 1.58 -11.18 1.52
N GLN A 147 1.13 -10.85 2.74
CA GLN A 147 0.33 -11.77 3.53
C GLN A 147 -1.06 -12.01 2.93
N ALA A 148 -1.73 -10.98 2.44
CA ALA A 148 -3.03 -11.14 1.81
C ALA A 148 -2.93 -12.05 0.57
N ARG A 149 -1.90 -11.88 -0.26
CA ARG A 149 -1.64 -12.76 -1.41
C ARG A 149 -1.47 -14.21 -0.98
N SER A 150 -0.59 -14.46 0.00
CA SER A 150 -0.35 -15.81 0.53
C SER A 150 -1.65 -16.44 1.08
N SER A 151 -2.41 -15.67 1.87
CA SER A 151 -3.63 -16.14 2.52
C SER A 151 -4.74 -16.48 1.51
N LEU A 152 -4.89 -15.67 0.46
CA LEU A 152 -5.93 -15.85 -0.55
C LEU A 152 -5.58 -16.96 -1.54
N THR A 153 -4.33 -17.00 -2.01
CA THR A 153 -3.85 -18.09 -2.89
C THR A 153 -3.93 -19.44 -2.18
N GLY A 154 -3.52 -19.52 -0.92
CA GLY A 154 -3.60 -20.76 -0.13
C GLY A 154 -5.03 -21.28 0.09
N ARG A 155 -6.05 -20.44 -0.13
CA ARG A 155 -7.47 -20.78 -0.02
C ARG A 155 -8.19 -20.87 -1.38
N GLY A 156 -7.47 -20.77 -2.50
CA GLY A 156 -8.03 -20.91 -3.83
C GLY A 156 -8.81 -19.70 -4.36
N PHE A 157 -8.66 -18.51 -3.75
CA PHE A 157 -9.23 -17.29 -4.30
C PHE A 157 -8.46 -16.87 -5.55
N THR A 158 -9.18 -16.73 -6.67
CA THR A 158 -8.62 -16.20 -7.94
C THR A 158 -8.66 -14.67 -7.98
N TYR A 159 -9.70 -14.09 -7.37
CA TYR A 159 -9.99 -12.68 -7.44
C TYR A 159 -10.13 -12.05 -6.07
N MET A 160 -9.96 -10.74 -6.03
CA MET A 160 -10.12 -9.87 -4.88
C MET A 160 -10.70 -8.54 -5.31
N ARG A 161 -11.11 -7.73 -4.35
CA ARG A 161 -11.46 -6.32 -4.57
C ARG A 161 -10.72 -5.44 -3.57
N ARG A 162 -10.56 -4.17 -3.91
CA ARG A 162 -10.03 -3.17 -2.96
C ARG A 162 -11.17 -2.56 -2.17
N THR A 163 -10.89 -2.21 -0.93
CA THR A 163 -11.79 -1.45 -0.07
C THR A 163 -11.16 -0.12 0.32
N LEU A 164 -12.01 0.89 0.42
CA LEU A 164 -11.60 2.19 0.92
C LEU A 164 -11.63 2.15 2.45
N THR A 165 -10.63 2.75 3.09
CA THR A 165 -10.55 2.84 4.56
C THR A 165 -11.26 4.09 5.10
N GLY A 166 -11.40 5.12 4.25
CA GLY A 166 -11.91 6.43 4.63
C GLY A 166 -10.86 7.41 5.15
N ARG A 167 -9.57 7.02 5.23
CA ARG A 167 -8.52 7.84 5.85
C ARG A 167 -7.60 8.50 4.83
N GLU A 168 -6.92 7.72 4.01
CA GLU A 168 -5.94 8.21 3.01
C GLU A 168 -6.33 7.81 1.57
N ASN A 169 -7.64 7.78 1.27
CA ASN A 169 -8.14 7.41 -0.04
C ASN A 169 -7.75 8.46 -1.10
N CYS A 170 -6.75 8.15 -1.94
CA CYS A 170 -6.47 8.94 -3.14
C CYS A 170 -7.43 8.57 -4.29
N ALA A 171 -7.44 9.36 -5.37
CA ALA A 171 -8.26 9.09 -6.55
C ALA A 171 -7.97 7.71 -7.17
N LEU A 172 -6.70 7.29 -7.21
CA LEU A 172 -6.32 5.94 -7.69
C LEU A 172 -6.95 4.84 -6.83
N CYS A 173 -7.00 5.02 -5.50
CA CYS A 173 -7.66 4.09 -4.58
C CYS A 173 -9.18 4.04 -4.83
N ALA A 174 -9.82 5.19 -5.07
CA ALA A 174 -11.24 5.27 -5.37
C ALA A 174 -11.59 4.51 -6.66
N ILE A 175 -10.87 4.77 -7.74
CA ILE A 175 -11.00 4.06 -9.02
C ILE A 175 -10.75 2.56 -8.82
N ALA A 176 -9.69 2.20 -8.11
CA ALA A 176 -9.35 0.80 -7.91
C ALA A 176 -10.32 0.06 -6.97
N SER A 177 -11.18 0.75 -6.24
CA SER A 177 -12.20 0.12 -5.37
C SER A 177 -13.44 -0.38 -6.13
N THR A 178 -13.63 0.06 -7.39
CA THR A 178 -14.81 -0.28 -8.20
C THR A 178 -14.65 -1.57 -9.01
N GLN A 179 -13.44 -2.15 -9.02
CA GLN A 179 -13.10 -3.27 -9.90
C GLN A 179 -12.63 -4.51 -9.12
N ARG A 180 -12.67 -5.67 -9.79
CA ARG A 180 -11.97 -6.88 -9.33
C ARG A 180 -10.54 -6.96 -9.87
N TYR A 181 -9.69 -7.63 -9.11
CA TYR A 181 -8.30 -7.89 -9.48
C TYR A 181 -7.93 -9.34 -9.20
N ARG A 182 -6.93 -9.84 -9.92
CA ARG A 182 -6.38 -11.17 -9.68
C ARG A 182 -5.52 -11.18 -8.43
N VAL A 183 -5.62 -12.23 -7.62
CA VAL A 183 -4.87 -12.35 -6.35
C VAL A 183 -3.36 -12.30 -6.55
N GLN A 184 -2.84 -12.86 -7.64
CA GLN A 184 -1.42 -12.79 -7.96
C GLN A 184 -0.91 -11.37 -8.25
N ASN A 185 -1.81 -10.43 -8.55
CA ASN A 185 -1.49 -9.05 -8.87
C ASN A 185 -1.98 -8.13 -7.76
N LEU A 186 -2.01 -8.64 -6.52
CA LEU A 186 -2.87 -8.11 -5.47
C LEU A 186 -2.73 -6.60 -5.32
N MET A 187 -1.52 -6.05 -5.37
CA MET A 187 -1.33 -4.62 -5.20
C MET A 187 0.02 -4.14 -5.76
N PRO A 188 0.02 -3.47 -6.92
CA PRO A 188 0.96 -2.40 -7.15
C PRO A 188 0.72 -1.33 -6.08
N ILE A 189 1.75 -0.98 -5.31
CA ILE A 189 1.66 -0.08 -4.16
C ILE A 189 2.32 1.25 -4.49
N HIS A 190 1.85 2.34 -3.89
CA HIS A 190 2.60 3.60 -3.84
C HIS A 190 2.71 4.04 -2.37
N PRO A 191 3.71 4.86 -2.02
CA PRO A 191 3.80 5.43 -0.69
C PRO A 191 2.51 6.17 -0.30
N GLY A 192 2.06 5.99 0.93
CA GLY A 192 0.83 6.61 1.44
C GLY A 192 -0.49 5.95 0.99
N CYS A 193 -0.45 4.85 0.24
CA CYS A 193 -1.66 4.06 -0.02
C CYS A 193 -2.13 3.39 1.28
N ASP A 194 -3.42 3.43 1.59
CA ASP A 194 -4.01 2.71 2.73
C ASP A 194 -5.14 1.73 2.37
N CYS A 195 -5.51 1.67 1.08
CA CYS A 195 -6.51 0.76 0.51
C CYS A 195 -6.50 -0.65 1.17
N GLY A 196 -7.67 -1.11 1.61
CA GLY A 196 -7.90 -2.45 2.13
C GLY A 196 -8.00 -3.53 1.04
N VAL A 197 -8.00 -4.78 1.47
CA VAL A 197 -8.24 -5.95 0.63
C VAL A 197 -9.52 -6.60 1.10
N ASP A 198 -10.39 -6.96 0.18
CA ASP A 198 -11.58 -7.75 0.45
C ASP A 198 -11.69 -8.89 -0.56
N THR A 199 -12.31 -9.99 -0.15
CA THR A 199 -12.55 -11.14 -1.00
C THR A 199 -13.78 -10.92 -1.87
N VAL A 200 -13.73 -11.40 -3.10
CA VAL A 200 -14.96 -11.73 -3.83
C VAL A 200 -15.32 -13.19 -3.54
N GLU A 201 -16.48 -13.66 -4.00
CA GLU A 201 -16.87 -15.06 -3.82
C GLU A 201 -15.81 -16.01 -4.41
N ALA A 202 -15.41 -17.02 -3.65
CA ALA A 202 -14.39 -17.98 -4.08
C ALA A 202 -14.90 -18.81 -5.26
N GLY A 203 -14.08 -18.97 -6.31
CA GLY A 203 -14.43 -19.78 -7.49
C GLY A 203 -15.45 -19.14 -8.45
N SER A 204 -15.97 -17.95 -8.12
CA SER A 204 -16.89 -17.19 -8.97
C SER A 204 -16.19 -15.97 -9.58
N ASP A 205 -16.50 -15.65 -10.84
CA ASP A 205 -16.10 -14.38 -11.46
C ASP A 205 -17.28 -13.41 -11.32
N PRO A 206 -17.21 -12.41 -10.43
CA PRO A 206 -18.30 -11.45 -10.22
C PRO A 206 -18.42 -10.42 -11.37
N GLY A 207 -17.66 -10.57 -12.46
CA GLY A 207 -17.49 -9.55 -13.49
C GLY A 207 -16.42 -8.52 -13.13
N GLN A 208 -16.01 -7.71 -14.12
CA GLN A 208 -14.91 -6.76 -13.94
C GLN A 208 -15.28 -5.59 -13.01
N VAL A 209 -16.50 -5.04 -13.16
CA VAL A 209 -17.00 -3.89 -12.41
C VAL A 209 -17.92 -4.37 -11.30
N LEU A 210 -17.54 -4.07 -10.06
CA LEU A 210 -18.27 -4.48 -8.85
C LEU A 210 -19.18 -3.37 -8.31
N GLU A 211 -18.84 -2.11 -8.57
CA GLU A 211 -19.55 -0.93 -8.05
C GLU A 211 -19.94 0.00 -9.22
N PRO A 212 -20.93 -0.36 -10.04
CA PRO A 212 -21.28 0.39 -11.24
C PRO A 212 -21.71 1.83 -10.93
N GLU A 213 -22.51 2.04 -9.89
CA GLU A 213 -22.97 3.39 -9.50
C GLU A 213 -21.81 4.29 -9.03
N ARG A 214 -20.86 3.73 -8.28
CA ARG A 214 -19.66 4.45 -7.85
C ARG A 214 -18.77 4.77 -9.05
N LEU A 215 -18.61 3.83 -9.98
CA LEU A 215 -17.85 4.05 -11.19
C LEU A 215 -18.46 5.18 -12.04
N GLU A 216 -19.79 5.18 -12.22
CA GLU A 216 -20.50 6.26 -12.92
C GLU A 216 -20.36 7.60 -12.20
N THR A 217 -20.39 7.61 -10.86
CA THR A 217 -20.15 8.83 -10.08
C THR A 217 -18.73 9.37 -10.31
N ILE A 218 -17.72 8.50 -10.38
CA ILE A 218 -16.34 8.88 -10.68
C ILE A 218 -16.22 9.42 -12.11
N HIS A 219 -16.84 8.75 -13.10
CA HIS A 219 -16.88 9.23 -14.48
C HIS A 219 -17.52 10.62 -14.59
N ALA A 220 -18.65 10.83 -13.93
CA ALA A 220 -19.32 12.13 -13.92
C ALA A 220 -18.46 13.23 -13.29
N ALA A 221 -17.73 12.93 -12.20
CA ALA A 221 -16.82 13.88 -11.58
C ALA A 221 -15.65 14.27 -12.50
N ILE A 222 -15.07 13.30 -13.21
CA ILE A 222 -14.00 13.53 -14.19
C ILE A 222 -14.53 14.33 -15.39
N GLU A 223 -15.70 13.97 -15.90
CA GLU A 223 -16.33 14.64 -17.05
C GLU A 223 -16.68 16.11 -16.73
N ASN A 224 -17.13 16.39 -15.51
CA ASN A 224 -17.38 17.76 -15.06
C ASN A 224 -16.11 18.61 -14.95
N GLU A 225 -15.00 18.02 -14.50
CA GLU A 225 -13.72 18.73 -14.33
C GLU A 225 -12.96 18.90 -15.66
N PHE A 226 -13.03 17.89 -16.54
CA PHE A 226 -12.12 17.74 -17.68
C PHE A 226 -12.80 17.65 -19.05
N GLY A 227 -14.14 17.61 -19.12
CA GLY A 227 -14.92 17.40 -20.35
C GLY A 227 -15.12 15.93 -20.72
N GLY A 228 -15.72 15.67 -21.88
CA GLY A 228 -16.15 14.32 -22.30
C GLY A 228 -15.03 13.27 -22.30
N THR A 229 -15.36 12.05 -21.87
CA THR A 229 -14.44 10.91 -21.77
C THR A 229 -14.96 9.70 -22.58
N ASP A 230 -14.07 8.91 -23.19
CA ASP A 230 -14.44 7.63 -23.82
C ASP A 230 -14.63 6.56 -22.75
N ARG A 231 -15.90 6.23 -22.47
CA ARG A 231 -16.32 5.27 -21.44
C ARG A 231 -16.00 3.81 -21.77
N GLY A 232 -15.62 3.50 -23.01
CA GLY A 232 -15.46 2.12 -23.47
C GLY A 232 -14.07 1.52 -23.28
N ALA A 233 -13.05 2.34 -23.01
CA ALA A 233 -11.64 1.95 -22.97
C ALA A 233 -11.17 1.11 -24.18
N ARG A 234 -11.78 1.30 -25.37
CA ARG A 234 -11.53 0.42 -26.54
C ARG A 234 -10.42 0.92 -27.47
N TYR A 235 -9.83 2.07 -27.18
CA TYR A 235 -8.76 2.68 -27.99
C TYR A 235 -7.48 2.79 -27.17
N LEU A 236 -6.52 1.90 -27.41
CA LEU A 236 -5.24 1.83 -26.68
C LEU A 236 -4.07 2.52 -27.42
N ASP A 237 -4.34 3.17 -28.57
CA ASP A 237 -3.33 3.37 -29.63
C ASP A 237 -3.17 4.83 -30.11
N GLY A 238 -3.52 5.83 -29.29
CA GLY A 238 -2.90 7.16 -29.40
C GLY A 238 -3.40 8.11 -30.51
N GLY A 239 -4.71 8.19 -30.76
CA GLY A 239 -5.27 9.09 -31.78
C GLY A 239 -6.09 10.29 -31.30
N ASN A 240 -6.57 10.35 -30.05
CA ASN A 240 -7.43 11.45 -29.56
C ASN A 240 -7.30 11.74 -28.06
N SER A 241 -7.69 12.97 -27.69
CA SER A 241 -7.58 13.58 -26.36
C SER A 241 -8.44 12.85 -25.32
N ARG A 242 -7.78 12.10 -24.43
CA ARG A 242 -8.30 11.45 -23.21
C ARG A 242 -9.22 10.26 -23.42
N SER A 243 -8.60 9.12 -23.72
CA SER A 243 -9.20 7.81 -23.48
C SER A 243 -9.16 7.47 -21.96
N ASP A 244 -10.08 6.60 -21.53
CA ASP A 244 -10.59 6.26 -20.18
C ASP A 244 -9.66 6.28 -18.92
N LEU A 245 -10.24 6.06 -17.73
CA LEU A 245 -9.57 5.73 -16.47
C LEU A 245 -8.47 4.66 -16.61
N LEU A 246 -8.67 3.64 -17.46
CA LEU A 246 -7.65 2.62 -17.75
C LEU A 246 -6.46 3.15 -18.56
N ASP A 247 -6.65 4.26 -19.27
CA ASP A 247 -5.57 4.98 -19.94
C ASP A 247 -4.89 6.01 -19.06
N LEU A 248 -5.58 6.46 -18.01
CA LEU A 248 -5.00 7.31 -16.98
C LEU A 248 -4.14 6.52 -16.00
N VAL A 249 -4.45 5.25 -15.75
CA VAL A 249 -3.80 4.45 -14.70
C VAL A 249 -3.02 3.27 -15.28
N THR A 250 -1.76 3.12 -14.88
CA THR A 250 -0.91 2.00 -15.29
C THR A 250 -0.11 1.45 -14.12
N VAL A 251 0.54 0.30 -14.33
CA VAL A 251 1.50 -0.28 -13.39
C VAL A 251 2.90 -0.06 -13.92
N HIS A 252 3.73 0.62 -13.14
CA HIS A 252 5.15 0.79 -13.40
C HIS A 252 6.00 -0.02 -12.42
N GLU A 253 7.16 -0.51 -12.87
CA GLU A 253 8.17 -1.07 -11.97
C GLU A 253 9.00 0.05 -11.34
N HIS A 254 8.80 0.30 -10.06
CA HIS A 254 9.61 1.25 -9.31
C HIS A 254 10.80 0.53 -8.71
N GLY A 255 12.01 1.06 -8.89
CA GLY A 255 13.24 0.38 -8.45
C GLY A 255 13.36 0.15 -6.94
N GLU A 256 12.57 0.83 -6.11
CA GLU A 256 12.69 0.74 -4.65
C GLU A 256 11.72 -0.25 -4.00
N TYR A 257 10.56 -0.50 -4.61
CA TYR A 257 9.49 -1.32 -4.03
C TYR A 257 8.69 -2.13 -5.05
N GLY A 258 9.11 -2.14 -6.31
CA GLY A 258 8.53 -2.96 -7.37
C GLY A 258 7.26 -2.35 -7.99
N PRO A 259 6.26 -3.20 -8.33
CA PRO A 259 5.06 -2.76 -9.04
C PRO A 259 4.34 -1.62 -8.31
N THR A 260 4.01 -0.55 -9.03
CA THR A 260 3.40 0.68 -8.52
C THR A 260 2.19 1.08 -9.34
N LEU A 261 1.04 1.30 -8.71
CA LEU A 261 -0.12 1.86 -9.38
C LEU A 261 0.09 3.37 -9.50
N ALA A 262 0.08 3.89 -10.71
CA ALA A 262 0.42 5.28 -10.98
C ALA A 262 -0.40 5.84 -12.13
N TRP A 263 -0.39 7.17 -12.26
CA TRP A 263 -0.88 7.81 -13.47
C TRP A 263 0.06 7.53 -14.63
N ARG A 264 -0.45 7.32 -15.85
CA ARG A 264 0.35 6.94 -17.03
C ARG A 264 1.50 7.89 -17.35
N GLU A 265 1.31 9.18 -17.11
CA GLU A 265 2.33 10.21 -17.34
C GLU A 265 3.39 10.27 -16.22
N GLN A 266 3.20 9.54 -15.12
CA GLN A 266 4.19 9.48 -14.04
C GLN A 266 5.29 8.48 -14.40
N HIS A 267 6.52 8.95 -14.39
CA HIS A 267 7.70 8.13 -14.59
C HIS A 267 8.47 7.98 -13.28
N PHE A 268 9.00 6.77 -13.06
CA PHE A 268 9.79 6.43 -11.88
C PHE A 268 11.17 5.92 -12.30
N THR A 269 12.15 6.05 -11.41
CA THR A 269 13.42 5.35 -11.56
C THR A 269 13.17 3.84 -11.49
N GLY A 270 13.43 3.13 -12.59
CA GLY A 270 13.28 1.68 -12.67
C GLY A 270 14.37 0.92 -11.91
N PRO A 271 14.22 -0.40 -11.68
CA PRO A 271 15.21 -1.23 -10.97
C PRO A 271 16.63 -1.15 -11.55
N ASP A 272 16.75 -1.09 -12.88
CA ASP A 272 18.05 -1.09 -13.57
C ASP A 272 18.85 0.22 -13.39
N ALA A 273 18.17 1.30 -12.98
CA ALA A 273 18.74 2.63 -12.80
C ALA A 273 19.22 2.89 -11.35
N LEU A 274 19.22 1.87 -10.48
CA LEU A 274 19.70 1.95 -9.09
C LEU A 274 21.13 1.40 -8.89
N ASN A 275 21.81 1.04 -9.98
CA ASN A 275 23.20 0.56 -9.97
C ASN A 275 24.22 1.70 -10.09
#